data_AF-A0A946CQR1-F1
#
_entry.id   AF-A0A946CQR1-F1
#
_cell.length_a   1.000
_cell.length_b   1.000
_cell.length_c   1.000
_cell.angle_alpha   90.00
_cell.angle_beta   90.00
_cell.angle_gamma   90.00
#
_symmetry.space_group_name_H-M   'P 1'
#
loop_
_entity.id
_entity.type
_entity.pdbx_description
1 polymer ?
#
loop_
_entity_poly.entity_id
_entity_poly.type
_entity_poly.pdbx_seq_one_letter_code
_entity_poly.pdbx_strand_id
1 'polypeptide(L)' 'MSDEIDTAVELSLDVKGLNCPLPILKTKKALQKIDIGHVLEVFTTDPGSVPDFNAFC' A
#
# COMPACT_ATOMS: atom_id res chain seq x y z
N MET A 1 5.95 -26.98 -10.95
CA MET A 1 5.03 -26.00 -11.54
C MET A 1 5.21 -24.74 -10.74
N SER A 2 5.88 -23.76 -11.32
CA SER A 2 6.19 -22.50 -10.65
C SER A 2 4.90 -21.69 -10.68
N ASP A 3 4.30 -21.46 -9.51
CA ASP A 3 3.15 -20.59 -9.35
C ASP A 3 3.58 -19.16 -9.72
N GLU A 4 3.39 -18.80 -10.99
CA GLU A 4 3.33 -17.42 -11.43
C GLU A 4 2.07 -16.82 -10.80
N ILE A 5 2.21 -16.24 -9.60
CA ILE A 5 1.18 -15.35 -9.09
C ILE A 5 1.24 -14.11 -9.98
N ASP A 6 0.39 -14.08 -11.00
CA ASP A 6 0.02 -12.86 -11.72
C ASP A 6 -0.65 -11.93 -10.70
N THR A 7 0.19 -11.26 -9.92
CA THR A 7 -0.23 -10.32 -8.89
C THR A 7 -0.56 -9.02 -9.60
N ALA A 8 -1.63 -9.04 -10.39
CA ALA A 8 -2.13 -7.85 -11.05
C ALA A 8 -2.40 -6.80 -9.97
N VAL A 9 -1.66 -5.69 -10.04
CA VAL A 9 -1.87 -4.56 -9.14
C VAL A 9 -3.22 -3.93 -9.51
N GLU A 10 -4.17 -4.04 -8.60
CA GLU A 10 -5.52 -3.51 -8.81
C GLU A 10 -5.55 -1.99 -8.64
N LEU A 11 -4.69 -1.47 -7.76
CA LEU A 11 -4.61 -0.05 -7.49
C LEU A 11 -3.18 0.35 -7.11
N SER A 12 -2.67 1.41 -7.74
CA SER A 12 -1.44 2.09 -7.31
C SER A 12 -1.78 3.44 -6.67
N LEU A 13 -1.16 3.73 -5.54
CA LEU A 13 -1.37 4.94 -4.75
C LEU A 13 -0.05 5.71 -4.57
N ASP A 14 0.03 6.92 -5.13
CA ASP A 14 1.15 7.83 -4.90
C ASP A 14 0.85 8.77 -3.71
N VAL A 15 1.66 8.64 -2.65
CA VAL A 15 1.65 9.47 -1.44
C VAL A 15 3.04 10.06 -1.16
N LYS A 16 3.87 10.19 -2.19
CA LYS A 16 5.17 10.87 -2.09
C LYS A 16 4.98 12.33 -1.66
N GLY A 17 5.95 12.85 -0.92
CA GLY A 17 5.90 14.20 -0.37
C GLY A 17 4.92 14.40 0.80
N LEU A 18 4.18 13.35 1.20
CA LEU A 18 3.40 13.34 2.43
C LEU A 18 4.25 12.75 3.56
N ASN A 19 4.10 13.30 4.76
CA ASN A 19 4.77 12.82 5.96
C ASN A 19 3.78 12.08 6.87
N CYS A 20 4.31 11.25 7.77
CA CYS A 20 3.54 10.59 8.82
C CYS A 20 2.57 11.56 9.52
N PRO A 21 1.29 11.18 9.73
CA PRO A 21 0.67 9.86 9.50
C PRO A 21 -0.08 9.74 8.16
N LEU A 22 0.10 10.67 7.23
CA LEU A 22 -0.74 10.75 6.04
C LEU A 22 -0.62 9.56 5.07
N PRO A 23 0.58 8.99 4.82
CA PRO A 23 0.73 7.82 3.95
C PRO A 23 -0.16 6.66 4.41
N ILE A 24 -0.08 6.26 5.68
CA ILE A 24 -0.82 5.08 6.19
C ILE A 24 -2.33 5.30 6.20
N LEU A 25 -2.80 6.51 6.52
CA LEU A 25 -4.23 6.85 6.51
C LEU A 25 -4.80 6.78 5.08
N LYS A 26 -4.06 7.27 4.09
CA LYS A 26 -4.48 7.19 2.68
C LYS A 26 -4.44 5.77 2.16
N THR A 27 -3.40 4.99 2.51
CA THR A 27 -3.36 3.55 2.24
C THR A 27 -4.59 2.85 2.79
N LYS A 28 -4.92 3.04 4.08
CA LYS A 28 -6.09 2.40 4.71
C LYS A 28 -7.38 2.71 3.97
N LYS A 29 -7.56 3.95 3.53
CA LYS A 29 -8.74 4.37 2.74
C LYS A 29 -8.75 3.76 1.34
N ALA A 30 -7.59 3.58 0.70
CA ALA A 30 -7.49 2.92 -0.59
C ALA A 30 -7.71 1.41 -0.48
N LEU A 31 -7.22 0.78 0.61
CA LEU A 31 -7.40 -0.64 0.91
C LEU A 31 -8.88 -1.02 1.06
N GLN A 32 -9.70 -0.12 1.60
CA GLN A 32 -11.16 -0.30 1.67
C GLN A 32 -11.86 -0.33 0.30
N LYS A 33 -11.17 0.02 -0.78
CA LYS A 33 -11.72 0.05 -2.15
C LYS A 33 -11.31 -1.16 -2.98
N ILE A 34 -10.39 -2.00 -2.49
CA ILE A 34 -9.95 -3.20 -3.20
C ILE A 34 -10.50 -4.44 -2.50
N ASP A 35 -10.85 -5.44 -3.29
CA ASP A 35 -11.39 -6.70 -2.79
C ASP A 35 -10.28 -7.62 -2.29
N ILE A 36 -10.65 -8.54 -1.39
CA ILE A 36 -9.74 -9.57 -0.87
C ILE A 36 -9.14 -10.36 -2.04
N GLY A 37 -7.83 -10.56 -2.00
CA GLY A 37 -7.07 -11.24 -3.07
C GLY A 37 -6.43 -10.29 -4.09
N HIS A 38 -6.73 -8.99 -4.03
CA HIS A 38 -6.09 -7.97 -4.86
C HIS A 38 -4.94 -7.28 -4.13
N VAL A 39 -4.07 -6.62 -4.90
CA VAL A 39 -2.90 -5.91 -4.38
C VAL A 39 -3.01 -4.41 -4.59
N LEU A 40 -2.74 -3.67 -3.51
CA LEU A 40 -2.57 -2.22 -3.50
C LEU A 40 -1.08 -1.90 -3.44
N GLU A 41 -0.56 -1.24 -4.46
CA GLU A 41 0.80 -0.72 -4.49
C GLU A 41 0.82 0.71 -3.94
N VAL A 42 1.77 1.03 -3.05
CA VAL A 42 1.87 2.36 -2.45
C VAL A 42 3.27 2.92 -2.59
N PHE A 43 3.38 4.13 -3.13
CA PHE A 43 4.63 4.86 -3.23
C PHE A 43 4.69 6.00 -2.22
N THR A 44 5.70 5.99 -1.36
CA THR A 44 5.91 6.98 -0.31
C THR A 44 7.38 7.40 -0.26
N THR A 45 7.65 8.64 0.15
CA THR A 45 9.01 9.13 0.44
C THR A 45 9.25 9.37 1.93
N ASP A 46 8.26 9.07 2.78
CA ASP A 46 8.36 9.27 4.21
C ASP A 46 9.18 8.15 4.86
N PRO A 47 10.30 8.45 5.55
CA PRO A 47 11.11 7.43 6.22
C PRO A 47 10.36 6.72 7.35
N GLY A 48 9.32 7.36 7.92
CA GLY A 48 8.44 6.75 8.92
C GLY A 48 7.49 5.70 8.35
N SER A 49 7.34 5.61 7.03
CA SER A 49 6.37 4.69 6.43
C SER A 49 6.70 3.22 6.69
N VAL A 50 7.97 2.80 6.63
CA VAL A 50 8.36 1.39 6.81
C VAL A 50 7.87 0.81 8.16
N PRO A 51 8.20 1.41 9.33
CA PRO A 51 7.68 0.93 10.61
C PRO A 51 6.16 1.05 10.71
N ASP A 52 5.54 2.09 10.13
CA ASP A 52 4.08 2.26 10.13
C ASP A 52 3.37 1.14 9.35
N PHE A 53 3.89 0.75 8.18
CA PHE A 53 3.36 -0.36 7.38
C PHE A 53 3.57 -1.71 8.06
N ASN A 54 4.71 -1.94 8.71
CA ASN A 54 4.99 -3.16 9.47
C ASN A 54 4.07 -3.33 10.69
N ALA A 55 3.64 -2.24 11.31
CA ALA A 55 2.70 -2.28 12.43
C ALA A 55 1.24 -2.43 11.98
N PHE A 56 0.95 -2.16 10.70
CA PHE A 56 -0.40 -2.17 10.12
C PHE A 56 -0.82 -3.53 9.56
N CYS A 57 0.13 -4.29 8.99
CA CYS A 57 -0.08 -5.62 8.39
C CYS A 57 0.24 -6.75 9.38
#